data_AF-R4X0M0-F1
#
_entry.id   AF-R4X0M0-F1
#
_cell.length_a   1.000
_cell.length_b   1.000
_cell.length_c   1.000
_cell.angle_alpha   90.00
_cell.angle_beta   90.00
_cell.angle_gamma   90.00
#
_symmetry.space_group_name_H-M   'P 1'
#
loop_
_entity.id
_entity.type
_entity.pdbx_description
1 polymer ?
#
loop_
_entity_poly.entity_id
_entity_poly.type
_entity_poly.pdbx_seq_one_letter_code
_entity_poly.pdbx_strand_id
1 'polypeptide(L)' 'MGFSGAAFAKADCTAHPKSEWMKESDAKAQLEAQGYKIRKFKVDGNCYEIYGHDKNGKKVEIYYDTKTLAVVKSEVE' A
#
# COMPACT_ATOMS: atom_id res chain seq x y z
N MET A 1 -1.02 -5.57 -32.05
CA MET A 1 -2.03 -5.91 -31.03
C MET A 1 -1.60 -5.28 -29.71
N GLY A 2 -2.46 -4.41 -29.16
CA GLY A 2 -2.13 -3.52 -28.05
C GLY A 2 -1.79 -4.22 -26.74
N PHE A 3 -0.73 -3.77 -26.09
CA PHE A 3 -0.61 -3.89 -24.65
C PHE A 3 -1.72 -3.04 -24.04
N SER A 4 -2.77 -3.69 -23.56
CA SER A 4 -3.68 -3.10 -22.59
C SER A 4 -2.83 -2.66 -21.40
N GLY A 5 -2.45 -1.37 -21.38
CA GLY A 5 -1.88 -0.75 -20.20
C GLY A 5 -2.84 -1.02 -19.06
N ALA A 6 -2.36 -1.74 -18.04
CA ALA A 6 -3.10 -2.00 -16.83
C ALA A 6 -3.78 -0.69 -16.42
N ALA A 7 -5.11 -0.72 -16.41
CA ALA A 7 -5.88 0.41 -15.94
C ALA A 7 -5.28 0.87 -14.61
N PHE A 8 -5.06 2.16 -14.47
CA PHE A 8 -4.92 2.83 -13.19
C PHE A 8 -6.22 2.63 -12.39
N ALA A 9 -6.49 1.39 -11.98
CA ALA A 9 -7.48 1.08 -10.97
C ALA A 9 -6.88 1.61 -9.68
N LYS A 10 -7.22 2.86 -9.36
CA LYS A 10 -7.09 3.38 -8.00
C LYS A 10 -7.59 2.27 -7.09
N ALA A 11 -6.77 1.80 -6.16
CA ALA A 11 -7.18 0.72 -5.29
C ALA A 11 -8.51 1.13 -4.62
N ASP A 12 -9.52 0.25 -4.69
CA ASP A 12 -10.84 0.48 -4.07
C ASP A 12 -10.72 0.35 -2.54
N CYS A 13 -10.04 1.31 -1.92
CA CYS A 13 -9.93 1.36 -0.47
C CYS A 13 -11.21 1.92 0.14
N THR A 14 -11.62 1.33 1.25
CA THR A 14 -12.80 1.78 1.98
C THR A 14 -12.55 3.17 2.54
N ALA A 15 -13.51 4.08 2.36
CA ALA A 15 -13.45 5.42 2.91
C ALA A 15 -13.72 5.36 4.42
N HIS A 16 -12.66 5.41 5.23
CA HIS A 16 -12.78 5.51 6.69
C HIS A 16 -12.67 6.96 7.16
N PRO A 17 -13.31 7.33 8.27
CA PRO A 17 -13.07 8.61 8.92
C PRO A 17 -11.60 8.73 9.32
N LYS A 18 -10.98 9.91 9.15
CA LYS A 18 -9.57 10.15 9.52
C LYS A 18 -9.24 9.83 10.98
N SER A 19 -10.22 9.86 11.88
CA SER A 19 -10.06 9.45 13.28
C SER A 19 -9.83 7.95 13.46
N GLU A 20 -10.26 7.13 12.50
CA GLU A 20 -10.07 5.68 12.48
C GLU A 20 -8.84 5.26 11.68
N TRP A 21 -8.18 6.22 11.02
CA TRP A 21 -6.97 5.95 10.26
C TRP A 21 -5.84 5.57 11.22
N MET A 22 -5.18 4.47 10.90
CA MET A 22 -3.96 4.06 11.56
C MET A 22 -2.87 5.08 11.27
N LYS A 23 -2.07 5.44 12.27
CA LYS A 23 -0.97 6.37 12.03
C LYS A 23 -0.01 5.77 11.01
N GLU A 24 0.49 6.59 10.10
CA GLU A 24 1.45 6.19 9.07
C GLU A 24 2.71 5.55 9.69
N SER A 25 3.14 6.04 10.87
CA SER A 25 4.24 5.46 11.64
C SER A 25 3.97 4.03 12.08
N ASP A 26 2.76 3.77 12.57
CA ASP A 26 2.36 2.47 13.12
C ASP A 26 2.19 1.47 11.98
N ALA A 27 1.61 1.93 10.87
CA ALA A 27 1.51 1.17 9.64
C ALA A 27 2.88 0.79 9.10
N LYS A 28 3.79 1.77 9.00
CA LYS A 28 5.15 1.52 8.54
C LYS A 28 5.87 0.51 9.44
N ALA A 29 5.77 0.68 10.76
CA ALA A 29 6.40 -0.23 11.71
C ALA A 29 5.86 -1.67 11.60
N GLN A 30 4.54 -1.86 11.43
CA GLN A 30 3.96 -3.19 11.23
C GLN A 30 4.45 -3.85 9.94
N LEU A 31 4.51 -3.09 8.85
CA LEU A 31 4.95 -3.59 7.55
C LEU A 31 6.45 -3.91 7.55
N GLU A 32 7.25 -3.08 8.22
CA GLU A 32 8.68 -3.36 8.46
C GLU A 32 8.88 -4.60 9.34
N ALA A 33 8.06 -4.78 10.38
CA ALA A 33 8.06 -5.98 11.21
C ALA A 33 7.66 -7.25 10.43
N GLN A 34 6.79 -7.12 9.42
CA GLN A 34 6.47 -8.20 8.49
C GLN A 34 7.61 -8.53 7.53
N GLY A 35 8.67 -7.70 7.45
CA GLY A 35 9.83 -7.91 6.60
C GLY A 35 9.82 -7.11 5.29
N TYR A 36 8.88 -6.16 5.13
CA TYR A 36 8.88 -5.23 4.01
C TYR A 36 9.82 -4.06 4.27
N LYS A 37 10.51 -3.58 3.25
CA LYS A 37 11.35 -2.38 3.34
C LYS A 37 10.65 -1.19 2.70
N ILE A 38 9.92 -0.41 3.50
CA ILE A 38 9.19 0.76 3.00
C ILE A 38 10.18 1.87 2.64
N ARG A 39 10.20 2.20 1.34
CA ARG A 39 10.99 3.31 0.76
C ARG A 39 10.20 4.59 0.65
N LYS A 40 8.92 4.46 0.31
CA LYS A 40 8.00 5.60 0.17
C LYS A 40 6.66 5.20 0.75
N PHE A 41 6.07 6.09 1.52
CA PHE A 41 4.71 5.97 2.03
C PHE A 41 3.94 7.16 1.49
N LYS A 42 2.78 6.92 0.89
CA LYS A 42 1.88 7.93 0.37
C LYS A 42 0.47 7.60 0.80
N VAL A 43 -0.37 8.64 0.85
CA VAL A 43 -1.80 8.49 1.03
C VAL A 43 -2.47 8.87 -0.28
N ASP A 44 -3.08 7.90 -0.96
CA ASP A 44 -3.86 8.14 -2.17
C ASP A 44 -5.35 8.04 -1.86
N GLY A 45 -6.02 9.18 -1.70
CA GLY A 45 -7.42 9.24 -1.28
C GLY A 45 -7.64 8.64 0.11
N ASN A 46 -8.16 7.41 0.16
CA ASN A 46 -8.42 6.65 1.38
C ASN A 46 -7.52 5.40 1.51
N CYS A 47 -6.48 5.31 0.69
CA CYS A 47 -5.50 4.24 0.68
C CYS A 47 -4.17 4.69 1.25
N TYR A 48 -3.48 3.77 1.93
CA TYR A 48 -2.05 3.88 2.18
C TYR A 48 -1.28 3.13 1.11
N GLU A 49 -0.65 3.89 0.23
CA GLU A 49 0.18 3.38 -0.84
C GLU A 49 1.64 3.37 -0.37
N ILE A 50 2.22 2.17 -0.25
CA ILE A 50 3.64 2.03 0.04
C ILE A 50 4.40 1.51 -1.18
N TYR A 51 5.60 2.02 -1.32
CA TYR A 51 6.60 1.55 -2.25
C TYR A 51 7.78 1.06 -1.45
N GLY A 52 8.25 -0.13 -1.75
CA GLY A 52 9.29 -0.74 -0.96
C GLY A 52 9.92 -1.92 -1.66
N HIS A 53 10.55 -2.77 -0.84
CA HIS A 53 10.98 -4.08 -1.28
C HIS A 53 10.38 -5.15 -0.38
N ASP A 54 10.03 -6.30 -0.95
CA ASP A 54 9.62 -7.47 -0.17
C ASP A 54 10.82 -8.17 0.49
N LYS A 55 10.54 -9.29 1.16
CA LYS A 55 11.57 -10.14 1.78
C LYS A 55 12.60 -10.69 0.78
N ASN A 56 12.22 -10.80 -0.49
CA ASN A 56 13.08 -11.29 -1.56
C ASN A 56 13.90 -10.16 -2.20
N GLY A 57 13.72 -8.91 -1.74
CA GLY A 57 14.37 -7.74 -2.31
C GLY A 57 13.76 -7.30 -3.64
N LYS A 58 12.55 -7.77 -4.00
CA LYS A 58 11.82 -7.31 -5.18
C LYS A 58 11.09 -6.03 -4.87
N LYS A 59 11.03 -5.11 -5.82
CA LYS A 59 10.26 -3.88 -5.64
C LYS A 59 8.78 -4.23 -5.60
N VAL A 60 8.08 -3.64 -4.63
CA VAL A 60 6.65 -3.84 -4.47
C VAL A 60 5.96 -2.52 -4.23
N GLU A 61 4.81 -2.36 -4.85
CA GLU A 61 3.84 -1.30 -4.60
C GLU A 61 2.61 -1.95 -3.98
N ILE A 62 2.25 -1.55 -2.76
CA ILE A 62 1.14 -2.17 -2.04
C ILE A 62 0.23 -1.07 -1.48
N TYR A 63 -1.06 -1.19 -1.77
CA TYR A 63 -2.13 -0.36 -1.26
C TYR A 63 -2.77 -1.05 -0.07
N TYR A 64 -2.82 -0.35 1.04
CA TYR A 64 -3.38 -0.80 2.30
C TYR A 64 -4.61 0.02 2.66
N ASP A 65 -5.54 -0.65 3.32
CA ASP A 65 -6.67 -0.02 3.97
C ASP A 65 -6.17 0.84 5.14
N THR A 66 -6.64 2.09 5.19
CA THR A 66 -6.17 3.08 6.17
C THR A 66 -6.50 2.74 7.62
N LYS A 67 -7.51 1.91 7.87
CA LYS A 67 -7.94 1.52 9.22
C LYS A 67 -7.34 0.19 9.67
N THR A 68 -7.34 -0.79 8.78
CA THR A 68 -7.01 -2.19 9.11
C THR A 68 -5.63 -2.64 8.63
N LEU A 69 -5.00 -1.89 7.72
CA LEU A 69 -3.84 -2.34 6.96
C LEU A 69 -4.06 -3.68 6.26
N ALA A 70 -5.29 -3.94 5.84
CA ALA A 70 -5.56 -5.02 4.90
C ALA A 70 -4.95 -4.64 3.54
N VAL A 71 -4.28 -5.59 2.90
CA VAL A 71 -3.79 -5.42 1.53
C VAL A 71 -5.00 -5.32 0.60
N VAL A 72 -5.20 -4.15 0.02
CA VAL A 72 -6.25 -3.90 -0.97
C VAL A 72 -5.75 -4.27 -2.37
N LYS A 73 -4.50 -3.89 -2.68
CA LYS A 73 -3.84 -4.21 -3.94
C LYS A 73 -2.34 -4.35 -3.70
N SER A 74 -1.69 -5.32 -4.33
CA SER A 74 -0.23 -5.47 -4.31
C SER A 74 0.28 -5.76 -5.71
N GLU A 75 1.24 -4.98 -6.18
CA GLU A 75 1.94 -5.19 -7.44
C GLU A 75 3.43 -5.37 -7.15
N VAL A 76 4.01 -6.40 -7.76
CA VAL A 76 5.44 -6.70 -7.68
C VAL A 76 6.04 -6.31 -9.02
N GLU A 77 7.05 -5.45 -8.99
CA GLU A 77 7.81 -5.00 -10.17
C GLU A 77 9.02 -5.90 -10.41
#